data_AF-A0A9P4WT54-F1
#
_entry.id   AF-A0A9P4WT54-F1
#
_cell.length_a   1.000
_cell.length_b   1.000
_cell.length_c   1.000
_cell.angle_alpha   90.00
_cell.angle_beta   90.00
_cell.angle_gamma   90.00
#
_symmetry.space_group_name_H-M   'P 1'
#
loop_
_entity.id
_entity.type
_entity.pdbx_description
1 polymer ?
#
loop_
_entity_poly.entity_id
_entity_poly.type
_entity_poly.pdbx_seq_one_letter_code
_entity_poly.pdbx_strand_id
1 'polypeptide(L)'
;MTFLINFDKNISYFTIPPALIFALIPRFYSGLSGPGTKLFDRNSPRSFPDTLKSADLDEELRGRLLRAEACSANGFEALPFFSAAVTAGNSAGLSALTMNTLSVGWLASRLL
;
A
#
# COMPACT_ATOMS: atom_id res chain seq x y z
N MET A 1 -19.45 -24.73 -7.75
CA MET A 1 -18.43 -23.75 -8.19
C MET A 1 -17.35 -23.71 -7.14
N THR A 2 -16.20 -24.32 -7.41
CA THR A 2 -15.06 -24.30 -6.48
C THR A 2 -14.28 -23.02 -6.74
N PHE A 3 -14.29 -22.08 -5.80
CA PHE A 3 -13.41 -20.92 -5.86
C PHE A 3 -11.94 -21.40 -5.79
N LEU A 4 -11.06 -20.79 -6.57
CA LEU A 4 -9.61 -21.08 -6.61
C LEU A 4 -8.89 -20.88 -5.26
N ILE A 5 -9.56 -20.28 -4.29
CA ILE A 5 -9.10 -20.08 -2.92
C ILE A 5 -10.06 -20.83 -2.03
N ASN A 6 -9.55 -21.78 -1.23
CA ASN A 6 -10.37 -22.49 -0.26
C ASN A 6 -10.70 -21.56 0.92
N PHE A 7 -11.94 -21.08 0.97
CA PHE A 7 -12.44 -20.13 1.98
C PHE A 7 -12.73 -20.77 3.35
N ASP A 8 -12.56 -22.09 3.49
CA ASP A 8 -12.80 -22.81 4.75
C ASP A 8 -11.79 -22.43 5.84
N LYS A 9 -10.59 -21.98 5.44
CA LYS A 9 -9.55 -21.49 6.35
C LYS A 9 -9.56 -19.97 6.36
N ASN A 10 -9.50 -19.39 7.55
CA ASN A 10 -9.40 -17.95 7.70
C ASN A 10 -7.98 -17.46 7.36
N ILE A 11 -7.86 -16.78 6.22
CA ILE A 11 -6.61 -16.21 5.71
C ILE A 11 -6.53 -14.69 5.88
N SER A 12 -7.55 -14.06 6.47
CA SER A 12 -7.64 -12.60 6.56
C SER A 12 -6.42 -11.94 7.20
N TYR A 13 -5.83 -12.52 8.24
CA TYR A 13 -4.60 -11.98 8.85
C TYR A 13 -3.39 -11.95 7.88
N PHE A 14 -3.29 -12.91 6.97
CA PHE A 14 -2.22 -12.99 5.97
C PHE A 14 -2.37 -11.95 4.85
N THR A 15 -3.47 -11.20 4.81
CA THR A 15 -3.65 -10.09 3.87
C THR A 15 -2.98 -8.80 4.33
N ILE A 16 -2.60 -8.69 5.61
CA ILE A 16 -1.94 -7.50 6.18
C ILE A 16 -0.51 -7.31 5.60
N PRO A 17 0.37 -8.34 5.53
CA PRO A 17 1.69 -8.15 4.94
C PRO A 17 1.65 -7.73 3.45
N PRO A 18 0.81 -8.34 2.57
CA PRO A 18 0.60 -7.84 1.22
C PRO A 18 0.12 -6.38 1.15
N ALA A 19 -0.78 -5.96 2.05
CA ALA A 19 -1.24 -4.56 2.12
C ALA A 19 -0.08 -3.58 2.40
N LEU A 20 0.80 -3.94 3.33
CA LEU A 20 2.00 -3.17 3.63
C LEU A 20 2.95 -3.09 2.41
N ILE A 21 3.15 -4.22 1.73
CA ILE A 21 3.97 -4.27 0.51
C ILE A 21 3.39 -3.32 -0.56
N PHE A 22 2.07 -3.32 -0.76
CA PHE A 22 1.43 -2.41 -1.72
C PHE A 22 1.61 -0.93 -1.36
N ALA A 23 1.57 -0.57 -0.07
CA ALA A 23 1.86 0.80 0.37
C ALA A 23 3.35 1.20 0.15
N LEU A 24 4.26 0.23 0.19
CA LEU A 24 5.71 0.45 0.07
C LEU A 24 6.20 0.54 -1.38
N ILE A 25 5.63 -0.23 -2.30
CA ILE A 25 6.08 -0.32 -3.71
C ILE A 25 6.22 1.07 -4.38
N PRO A 26 5.25 2.00 -4.27
CA PRO A 26 5.37 3.30 -4.91
C PRO A 26 6.54 4.13 -4.37
N ARG A 27 6.79 4.08 -3.06
CA ARG A 27 7.94 4.73 -2.41
C ARG A 27 9.27 4.11 -2.84
N PHE A 28 9.27 2.79 -3.00
CA PHE A 28 10.45 2.09 -3.47
C PHE A 28 10.84 2.54 -4.88
N TYR A 29 9.83 2.62 -5.77
CA TYR A 29 9.98 3.16 -7.11
C TYR A 29 10.38 4.64 -7.14
N SER A 30 9.78 5.50 -6.31
CA SER A 30 10.01 6.94 -6.39
C SER A 30 11.42 7.34 -5.91
N GLY A 31 11.84 6.88 -4.72
CA GLY A 31 12.99 7.45 -4.02
C GLY A 31 14.04 6.45 -3.51
N LEU A 32 13.72 5.15 -3.40
CA LEU A 32 14.69 4.18 -2.86
C LEU A 32 15.52 3.48 -3.93
N SER A 33 14.92 3.12 -5.07
CA SER A 33 15.60 2.39 -6.13
C SER A 33 15.34 2.91 -7.54
N GLY A 34 14.37 3.79 -7.74
CA GLY A 34 14.01 4.29 -9.06
C GLY A 34 14.56 5.68 -9.38
N PRO A 35 13.93 6.42 -10.31
CA PRO A 35 14.53 7.61 -10.92
C PRO A 35 14.85 8.74 -9.95
N GLY A 36 14.11 8.86 -8.84
CA GLY A 36 14.32 9.91 -7.84
C GLY A 36 15.39 9.58 -6.78
N THR A 37 16.08 8.44 -6.87
CA THR A 37 17.04 7.98 -5.84
C THR A 37 18.13 9.01 -5.52
N LYS A 38 18.64 9.74 -6.52
CA LYS A 38 19.67 10.77 -6.32
C LYS A 38 19.16 12.00 -5.55
N LEU A 39 17.86 12.24 -5.57
CA LEU A 39 17.19 13.36 -4.90
C LEU A 39 16.66 12.97 -3.52
N PHE A 40 16.71 11.68 -3.18
CA PHE A 40 16.20 11.16 -1.92
C PHE A 40 17.24 11.30 -0.80
N ASP A 41 17.00 12.22 0.12
CA ASP A 41 17.80 12.36 1.34
C ASP A 41 17.30 11.38 2.42
N ARG A 42 18.17 10.45 2.83
CA ARG A 42 17.89 9.47 3.89
C ARG A 42 17.77 10.10 5.27
N ASN A 43 18.36 11.28 5.48
CA ASN A 43 18.28 12.01 6.75
C ASN A 43 16.97 12.82 6.85
N SER A 44 16.36 13.16 5.71
CA SER A 44 15.10 13.88 5.62
C SER A 44 14.14 13.26 4.58
N PRO A 45 13.66 12.02 4.80
CA PRO A 45 12.84 11.30 3.81
C PRO A 45 11.47 11.95 3.57
N ARG A 46 11.00 12.80 4.51
CA ARG A 46 9.72 13.51 4.43
C ARG A 46 9.77 14.76 3.56
N SER A 47 10.94 15.36 3.36
CA SER A 47 11.08 16.53 2.48
C SER A 47 11.18 16.14 1.00
N PHE A 48 11.24 14.84 0.69
CA PHE A 48 11.43 14.35 -0.68
C PHE A 48 10.40 14.87 -1.69
N PRO A 49 9.08 14.92 -1.40
CA PRO A 49 8.12 15.51 -2.32
C PRO A 49 8.38 16.98 -2.64
N ASP A 50 8.91 17.76 -1.68
CA ASP A 50 9.25 19.16 -1.91
C ASP A 50 10.54 19.29 -2.73
N THR A 51 11.53 18.44 -2.48
CA THR A 51 12.72 18.31 -3.34
C THR A 51 12.33 18.00 -4.78
N LEU A 52 11.37 17.10 -5.00
CA LEU A 52 10.88 16.76 -6.34
C LEU A 52 10.19 17.95 -7.04
N LYS A 53 9.54 18.85 -6.30
CA LYS A 53 8.91 20.06 -6.88
C LYS A 53 9.93 21.11 -7.31
N SER A 54 11.07 21.20 -6.63
CA SER A 54 12.11 22.20 -6.93
C SER A 54 13.24 21.68 -7.82
N ALA A 55 13.37 20.36 -7.98
CA ALA A 55 14.44 19.75 -8.78
C ALA A 55 14.29 20.06 -10.27
N ASP A 56 15.43 20.08 -10.98
CA ASP A 56 15.48 20.12 -12.44
C ASP A 56 15.16 18.73 -12.99
N LEU A 57 13.89 18.49 -13.28
CA LEU A 57 13.33 17.25 -13.78
C LEU A 57 12.37 17.58 -14.92
N ASP A 58 12.32 16.71 -15.91
CA ASP A 58 11.23 16.70 -16.89
C ASP A 58 9.87 16.61 -16.17
N GLU A 59 8.89 17.34 -16.68
CA GLU A 59 7.59 17.50 -16.02
C GLU A 59 6.81 16.19 -15.95
N GLU A 60 6.96 15.32 -16.97
CA GLU A 60 6.32 14.01 -16.97
C GLU A 60 6.89 13.13 -15.86
N LEU A 61 8.22 13.10 -15.73
CA LEU A 61 8.89 12.35 -14.67
C LEU A 61 8.54 12.91 -13.29
N ARG A 62 8.57 14.24 -13.12
CA ARG A 62 8.19 14.91 -11.87
C ARG A 62 6.78 14.50 -11.44
N GLY A 63 5.82 14.59 -12.35
CA GLY A 63 4.44 14.21 -12.09
C GLY A 63 4.29 12.74 -11.73
N ARG A 64 5.07 11.85 -12.34
CA ARG A 64 5.07 10.41 -12.04
C ARG A 64 5.60 10.10 -10.63
N LEU A 65 6.71 10.72 -10.24
CA LEU A 65 7.32 10.53 -8.92
C LEU A 65 6.43 11.09 -7.80
N LEU A 66 5.84 12.28 -7.99
CA LEU A 66 4.90 12.86 -7.03
C LEU A 66 3.64 12.01 -6.86
N ARG A 67 3.10 11.43 -7.94
CA ARG A 67 1.98 10.49 -7.85
C ARG A 67 2.35 9.22 -7.10
N ALA A 68 3.56 8.70 -7.30
CA ALA A 68 4.04 7.53 -6.56
C ALA A 68 4.17 7.83 -5.05
N GLU A 69 4.70 8.99 -4.67
CA GLU A 69 4.73 9.45 -3.27
C GLU A 69 3.33 9.57 -2.66
N ALA A 70 2.39 10.18 -3.38
CA ALA A 70 0.99 10.30 -2.96
C ALA A 70 0.31 8.93 -2.81
N CYS A 71 0.57 8.00 -3.74
CA CYS A 71 0.04 6.63 -3.67
C CYS A 71 0.56 5.89 -2.43
N SER A 72 1.85 6.02 -2.12
CA SER A 72 2.43 5.44 -0.90
C SER A 72 1.82 6.04 0.36
N ALA A 73 1.70 7.37 0.44
CA ALA A 73 1.09 8.07 1.56
C ALA A 73 -0.36 7.60 1.80
N ASN A 74 -1.17 7.52 0.74
CA ASN A 74 -2.53 7.02 0.82
C ASN A 74 -2.61 5.56 1.30
N GLY A 75 -1.68 4.71 0.85
CA GLY A 75 -1.57 3.33 1.33
C GLY A 75 -1.27 3.26 2.83
N PHE A 76 -0.35 4.08 3.33
CA PHE A 76 -0.01 4.15 4.75
C PHE A 76 -1.10 4.77 5.63
N GLU A 77 -1.92 5.68 5.10
CA GLU A 77 -3.07 6.21 5.82
C GLU A 77 -4.18 5.16 5.99
N ALA A 78 -4.40 4.31 4.99
CA ALA A 78 -5.45 3.29 5.01
C ALA A 78 -5.05 2.01 5.76
N LEU A 79 -3.76 1.64 5.74
CA LEU A 79 -3.26 0.37 6.29
C LEU A 79 -3.63 0.14 7.77
N PRO A 80 -3.48 1.11 8.70
CA PRO A 80 -3.83 0.91 10.10
C PRO A 80 -5.31 0.61 10.31
N PHE A 81 -6.20 1.30 9.58
CA PHE A 81 -7.64 1.06 9.64
C PHE A 81 -8.00 -0.32 9.10
N PHE A 82 -7.38 -0.74 8.00
CA PHE A 82 -7.55 -2.09 7.46
C PHE A 82 -7.10 -3.16 8.46
N SER A 83 -5.90 -3.03 9.02
CA SER A 83 -5.39 -3.98 10.03
C SER A 83 -6.28 -4.03 11.26
N ALA A 84 -6.72 -2.88 11.77
CA ALA A 84 -7.66 -2.82 12.90
C ALA A 84 -8.99 -3.50 12.58
N ALA A 85 -9.55 -3.29 11.38
CA ALA A 85 -10.79 -3.93 10.95
C ALA A 85 -10.65 -5.45 10.83
N VAL A 86 -9.54 -5.95 10.29
CA VAL A 86 -9.24 -7.38 10.21
C VAL A 86 -9.16 -7.98 11.62
N THR A 87 -8.41 -7.37 12.54
CA THR A 87 -8.30 -7.85 13.93
C THR A 87 -9.64 -7.80 14.65
N ALA A 88 -10.38 -6.70 14.55
CA ALA A 88 -11.69 -6.54 15.19
C ALA A 88 -12.71 -7.57 14.69
N GLY A 89 -12.84 -7.74 13.36
CA GLY A 89 -13.78 -8.70 12.77
C GLY A 89 -13.48 -10.14 13.16
N ASN A 90 -12.19 -10.52 13.20
CA ASN A 90 -11.78 -11.83 13.70
C ASN A 90 -12.07 -12.00 15.21
N SER A 91 -11.80 -10.98 16.02
CA SER A 91 -12.07 -11.03 17.47
C SER A 91 -13.57 -11.12 17.80
N ALA A 92 -14.41 -10.55 16.94
CA ALA A 92 -15.87 -10.63 17.03
C ALA A 92 -16.45 -11.97 16.57
N GLY A 93 -15.61 -12.89 16.06
CA GLY A 93 -16.04 -14.23 15.64
C GLY A 93 -16.77 -14.25 14.29
N LEU A 94 -16.51 -13.30 13.39
CA LEU A 94 -17.07 -13.33 12.03
C LEU A 94 -16.64 -14.58 11.27
N SER A 95 -17.49 -15.04 10.35
CA SER A 95 -17.20 -16.24 9.54
C SER A 95 -15.94 -16.07 8.70
N ALA A 96 -15.20 -17.17 8.49
CA ALA A 96 -13.99 -17.17 7.65
C ALA A 96 -14.27 -16.68 6.22
N LEU A 97 -15.42 -17.08 5.64
CA LEU A 97 -15.87 -16.60 4.33
C LEU A 97 -15.97 -15.07 4.31
N THR A 98 -16.68 -14.47 5.27
CA THR A 98 -16.84 -13.01 5.38
C THR A 98 -15.48 -12.32 5.51
N MET A 99 -14.64 -12.78 6.44
CA MET A 99 -13.34 -12.17 6.70
C MET A 99 -12.42 -12.24 5.48
N ASN A 100 -12.37 -13.39 4.81
CA ASN A 100 -11.54 -13.58 3.63
C ASN A 100 -12.03 -12.76 2.44
N THR A 101 -13.34 -12.76 2.16
CA THR A 101 -13.92 -12.00 1.05
C THR A 101 -13.68 -10.51 1.22
N LEU A 102 -13.93 -9.96 2.42
CA LEU A 102 -13.69 -8.54 2.69
C LEU A 102 -12.21 -8.19 2.62
N SER A 103 -11.34 -9.03 3.16
CA SER A 103 -9.89 -8.75 3.19
C SER A 103 -9.26 -8.82 1.79
N VAL A 104 -9.61 -9.85 1.00
CA VAL A 104 -9.14 -9.99 -0.39
C VAL A 104 -9.76 -8.92 -1.28
N GLY A 105 -11.06 -8.62 -1.11
CA GLY A 105 -11.75 -7.57 -1.85
C GLY A 105 -11.13 -6.19 -1.59
N TRP A 106 -10.80 -5.90 -0.32
CA TRP A 106 -10.08 -4.68 0.02
C TRP A 106 -8.71 -4.62 -0.65
N LEU A 107 -7.90 -5.69 -0.59
CA LEU A 107 -6.61 -5.74 -1.30
C LEU A 107 -6.76 -5.50 -2.81
N ALA A 108 -7.74 -6.13 -3.45
CA ALA A 108 -7.99 -5.95 -4.88
C ALA A 108 -8.36 -4.49 -5.20
N SER A 109 -9.17 -3.84 -4.35
CA SER A 109 -9.54 -2.43 -4.50
C SER A 109 -8.37 -1.44 -4.37
N ARG A 110 -7.23 -1.88 -3.80
CA ARG A 110 -6.01 -1.07 -3.71
C ARG A 110 -5.11 -1.19 -4.94
N LEU A 111 -5.31 -2.22 -5.75
CA LEU A 111 -4.54 -2.50 -6.96
C LEU A 111 -5.20 -1.97 -8.23
N LEU A 112 -6.54 -1.92 -8.26
CA LEU A 112 -7.35 -1.41 -9.36
C LEU A 112 -7.48 0.11 -9.31
#